data_AF-A0A1Z8V438-F1
#
_entry.id   AF-A0A1Z8V438-F1
#
_cell.length_a   1.000
_cell.length_b   1.000
_cell.length_c   1.000
_cell.angle_alpha   90.00
_cell.angle_beta   90.00
_cell.angle_gamma   90.00
#
_symmetry.space_group_name_H-M   'P 1'
#
loop_
_entity.id
_entity.type
_entity.pdbx_description
1 polymer ?
#
loop_
_entity_poly.entity_id
_entity_poly.type
_entity_poly.pdbx_seq_one_letter_code
_entity_poly.pdbx_strand_id
1 'polypeptide(L)'
;MNRDFTARGNHDMGGLKAGTIDKDEHDYALWEKRVDAMMMLLSNELSILTVDQLRKGIEALPPDAYDNMTYYERWMASITNTLLEAGVITTEELGAKMREIKPDFFNGMENLK
;
A
#
# COMPACT_ATOMS: atom_id res chain seq x y z
N MET A 1 -6.92 -12.95 -18.08
CA MET A 1 -7.08 -11.54 -18.49
C MET A 1 -5.82 -11.19 -19.29
N ASN A 2 -5.91 -10.92 -20.59
CA ASN A 2 -4.74 -10.55 -21.40
C ASN A 2 -4.39 -9.09 -21.09
N ARG A 3 -3.22 -8.88 -20.48
CA ARG A 3 -2.71 -7.53 -20.22
C ARG A 3 -2.12 -6.99 -21.52
N ASP A 4 -2.66 -5.89 -22.03
CA ASP A 4 -2.05 -5.17 -23.13
C ASP A 4 -0.83 -4.41 -22.60
N PHE A 5 0.36 -4.91 -22.88
CA PHE A 5 1.63 -4.29 -22.47
C PHE A 5 1.94 -2.98 -23.22
N THR A 6 1.14 -2.63 -24.23
CA THR A 6 1.26 -1.35 -24.95
C THR A 6 0.32 -0.28 -24.40
N ALA A 7 -0.65 -0.66 -23.57
CA ALA A 7 -1.52 0.28 -22.87
C ALA A 7 -0.74 0.97 -21.74
N ARG A 8 -0.93 2.28 -21.61
CA ARG A 8 -0.35 3.11 -20.55
C ARG A 8 -0.81 2.62 -19.16
N GLY A 9 0.14 2.46 -18.23
CA GLY A 9 -0.17 2.15 -16.83
C GLY A 9 -0.57 3.40 -16.02
N ASN A 10 -1.26 3.20 -14.88
CA ASN A 10 -1.76 4.29 -14.04
C ASN A 10 -0.67 5.25 -13.53
N HIS A 11 0.57 4.77 -13.41
CA HIS A 11 1.71 5.55 -12.95
C HIS A 11 2.32 6.44 -14.04
N ASP A 12 2.06 6.14 -15.32
CA ASP A 12 2.68 6.81 -16.46
C ASP A 12 1.91 8.08 -16.85
N MET A 13 1.85 9.03 -15.92
CA MET A 13 1.08 10.28 -16.06
C MET A 13 1.88 11.42 -16.68
N GLY A 14 3.15 11.19 -17.03
CA GLY A 14 4.07 12.19 -17.56
C GLY A 14 3.54 12.84 -18.84
N GLY A 15 3.48 14.17 -18.87
CA GLY A 15 3.04 14.94 -20.04
C GLY A 15 1.53 15.08 -20.20
N LEU A 16 0.73 14.56 -19.27
CA LEU A 16 -0.72 14.77 -19.26
C LEU A 16 -1.09 16.12 -18.63
N LYS A 17 -2.28 16.63 -19.00
CA LYS A 17 -2.84 17.82 -18.34
C LYS A 17 -3.16 17.49 -16.89
N ALA A 18 -2.70 18.34 -15.98
CA ALA A 18 -3.00 18.26 -14.55
C ALA A 18 -3.73 19.51 -14.08
N GLY A 19 -4.39 19.40 -12.92
CA GLY A 19 -5.00 20.53 -12.22
C GLY A 19 -3.98 21.32 -11.40
N THR A 20 -4.50 22.22 -10.57
CA THR A 20 -3.69 22.90 -9.54
C THR A 20 -3.18 21.89 -8.51
N ILE A 21 -1.98 22.12 -8.01
CA ILE A 21 -1.33 21.27 -7.00
C ILE A 21 -1.63 21.84 -5.62
N ASP A 22 -2.04 20.97 -4.70
CA ASP A 22 -2.00 21.25 -3.26
C ASP A 22 -0.56 21.16 -2.76
N LYS A 23 -0.11 22.18 -2.02
CA LYS A 23 1.27 22.32 -1.52
C LYS A 23 1.34 22.31 -0.01
N ASP A 24 0.21 22.11 0.67
CA ASP A 24 0.17 22.05 2.11
C ASP A 24 1.02 20.87 2.63
N GLU A 25 1.61 21.04 3.80
CA GLU A 25 2.35 19.96 4.43
C GLU A 25 1.39 18.87 4.91
N HIS A 26 1.72 17.62 4.58
CA HIS A 26 0.96 16.47 5.06
C HIS A 26 1.50 16.00 6.41
N ASP A 27 0.67 16.07 7.46
CA ASP A 27 1.02 15.48 8.76
C ASP A 27 0.81 13.97 8.72
N TYR A 28 1.92 13.24 8.74
CA TYR A 28 1.90 11.79 8.67
C TYR A 28 1.33 11.16 9.94
N ALA A 29 0.25 10.41 9.77
CA ALA A 29 -0.29 9.57 10.82
C ALA A 29 0.74 8.50 11.25
N LEU A 30 0.63 8.02 12.49
CA LEU A 30 1.57 7.01 13.01
C LEU A 30 1.62 5.74 12.16
N TRP A 31 0.49 5.32 11.56
CA TRP A 31 0.45 4.13 10.72
C TRP A 31 1.21 4.32 9.40
N GLU A 32 1.22 5.52 8.83
CA GLU A 32 1.97 5.86 7.62
C GLU A 32 3.47 5.72 7.87
N LYS A 33 3.94 6.26 8.99
CA LYS A 33 5.34 6.11 9.45
C LYS A 33 5.72 4.64 9.68
N ARG A 34 4.77 3.82 10.16
CA ARG A 34 4.98 2.37 10.32
C ARG A 34 5.06 1.63 8.99
N VAL A 35 4.29 2.03 7.98
CA VAL A 35 4.37 1.45 6.63
C VAL A 35 5.73 1.76 6.01
N ASP A 36 6.21 3.00 6.13
CA ASP A 36 7.55 3.37 5.66
C ASP A 36 8.66 2.58 6.37
N ALA A 37 8.62 2.53 7.70
CA ALA A 37 9.60 1.74 8.48
C ALA A 37 9.56 0.25 8.11
N MET A 38 8.37 -0.31 7.90
CA MET A 38 8.21 -1.70 7.45
C MET A 38 8.81 -1.92 6.07
N MET A 39 8.62 -0.99 5.12
CA MET A 39 9.27 -1.06 3.82
C MET A 39 10.80 -1.09 3.97
N MET A 40 11.37 -0.21 4.80
CA MET A 40 12.83 -0.15 5.02
C MET A 40 13.36 -1.46 5.63
N LEU A 41 12.67 -2.04 6.61
CA LEU A 41 13.08 -3.31 7.21
C LEU A 41 13.00 -4.47 6.21
N LEU A 42 11.89 -4.56 5.48
CA LEU A 42 11.67 -5.63 4.51
C LEU A 42 12.66 -5.56 3.34
N SER A 43 13.05 -4.36 2.90
CA SER A 43 13.97 -4.20 1.78
C SER A 43 15.44 -4.21 2.15
N ASN A 44 15.83 -3.47 3.18
CA ASN A 44 17.26 -3.21 3.44
C ASN A 44 17.84 -4.23 4.41
N GLU A 45 17.10 -4.59 5.45
CA GLU A 45 17.60 -5.46 6.52
C GLU A 45 17.30 -6.94 6.21
N LEU A 46 16.07 -7.23 5.79
CA LEU A 46 15.61 -8.61 5.58
C LEU A 46 15.74 -9.07 4.13
N SER A 47 15.88 -8.13 3.17
CA SER A 47 15.95 -8.42 1.73
C SER A 47 14.82 -9.32 1.22
N ILE A 48 13.62 -9.18 1.79
CA ILE A 48 12.42 -9.95 1.42
C ILE A 48 11.78 -9.40 0.15
N LEU A 49 11.87 -8.08 -0.07
CA LEU A 49 11.36 -7.43 -1.27
C LEU A 49 12.29 -6.30 -1.71
N THR A 50 12.20 -5.91 -2.99
CA THR A 50 12.92 -4.76 -3.54
C THR A 50 11.99 -3.58 -3.78
N VAL A 51 12.56 -2.39 -3.97
CA VAL A 51 11.81 -1.20 -4.38
C VAL A 51 11.09 -1.42 -5.72
N ASP A 52 11.69 -2.19 -6.63
CA ASP A 52 11.06 -2.48 -7.93
C ASP A 52 9.87 -3.44 -7.78
N GLN A 53 9.92 -4.39 -6.84
CA GLN A 53 8.75 -5.21 -6.49
C GLN A 53 7.63 -4.37 -5.88
N LEU A 54 7.98 -3.44 -4.97
CA LEU A 54 7.01 -2.48 -4.42
C LEU A 54 6.32 -1.69 -5.54
N ARG A 55 7.10 -1.11 -6.47
CA ARG A 55 6.58 -0.35 -7.62
C ARG A 55 5.69 -1.21 -8.49
N LYS A 56 6.15 -2.39 -8.90
CA LYS A 56 5.37 -3.34 -9.70
C LYS A 56 3.99 -3.61 -9.09
N GLY A 57 3.91 -3.80 -7.77
CA GLY A 57 2.63 -4.04 -7.08
C GLY A 57 1.72 -2.81 -7.09
N ILE A 58 2.26 -1.61 -6.83
CA ILE A 58 1.50 -0.35 -6.89
C ILE A 58 0.98 -0.09 -8.31
N GLU A 59 1.81 -0.30 -9.31
CA GLU A 59 1.49 -0.09 -10.73
C GLU A 59 0.50 -1.13 -11.28
N ALA A 60 0.35 -2.27 -10.59
CA ALA A 60 -0.61 -3.30 -10.91
C ALA A 60 -1.99 -3.09 -10.27
N LEU A 61 -2.16 -2.08 -9.42
CA LEU A 61 -3.46 -1.75 -8.86
C LEU A 61 -4.48 -1.43 -9.97
N PRO A 62 -5.74 -1.85 -9.84
CA PRO A 62 -6.81 -1.40 -10.73
C PRO A 62 -6.89 0.14 -10.74
N PRO A 63 -7.25 0.78 -11.87
CA PRO A 63 -7.28 2.24 -11.97
C PRO A 63 -8.07 2.93 -10.84
N ASP A 64 -9.25 2.41 -10.53
CA ASP A 64 -10.11 2.94 -9.47
C ASP A 64 -9.47 2.83 -8.07
N ALA A 65 -8.75 1.73 -7.80
CA ALA A 65 -8.01 1.59 -6.55
C ALA A 65 -6.79 2.52 -6.51
N TYR A 66 -6.10 2.67 -7.63
CA TYR A 66 -4.96 3.57 -7.74
C TYR A 66 -5.39 5.00 -7.44
N ASP A 67 -6.49 5.49 -8.03
CA ASP A 67 -6.91 6.89 -7.87
C ASP A 67 -7.46 7.19 -6.47
N ASN A 68 -8.16 6.24 -5.84
CA ASN A 68 -8.81 6.46 -4.54
C ASN A 68 -7.92 6.16 -3.32
N MET A 69 -6.91 5.29 -3.46
CA MET A 69 -5.99 5.00 -2.36
C MET A 69 -5.01 6.15 -2.14
N THR A 70 -4.79 6.49 -0.87
CA THR A 70 -3.71 7.36 -0.43
C THR A 70 -2.34 6.73 -0.71
N TYR A 71 -1.29 7.54 -0.67
CA TYR A 71 0.07 7.11 -1.00
C TYR A 71 0.52 5.86 -0.20
N TYR A 72 0.36 5.88 1.12
CA TYR A 72 0.77 4.75 1.97
C TYR A 72 -0.20 3.57 1.95
N GLU A 73 -1.47 3.76 1.56
CA GLU A 73 -2.37 2.63 1.30
C GLU A 73 -1.91 1.82 0.08
N ARG A 74 -1.45 2.50 -0.98
CA ARG A 74 -0.87 1.80 -2.15
C ARG A 74 0.38 1.02 -1.76
N TRP A 75 1.24 1.59 -0.90
CA TRP A 75 2.40 0.88 -0.36
C TRP A 75 1.98 -0.34 0.44
N MET A 76 1.04 -0.18 1.37
CA MET A 76 0.56 -1.28 2.20
C MET A 76 -0.02 -2.41 1.34
N ALA A 77 -0.85 -2.09 0.35
CA ALA A 77 -1.40 -3.09 -0.57
C ALA A 77 -0.30 -3.86 -1.33
N SER A 78 0.71 -3.16 -1.84
CA SER A 78 1.83 -3.78 -2.55
C SER A 78 2.71 -4.64 -1.64
N ILE A 79 3.03 -4.15 -0.43
CA ILE A 79 3.79 -4.91 0.58
C ILE A 79 3.03 -6.18 0.97
N THR A 80 1.74 -6.06 1.31
CA THR A 80 0.91 -7.22 1.69
C THR A 80 0.88 -8.27 0.59
N ASN A 81 0.65 -7.88 -0.66
CA ASN A 81 0.66 -8.81 -1.79
C ASN A 81 2.03 -9.47 -1.96
N THR A 82 3.11 -8.71 -1.82
CA THR A 82 4.47 -9.23 -1.96
C THR A 82 4.79 -10.27 -0.86
N LEU A 83 4.38 -10.02 0.38
CA LEU A 83 4.60 -10.96 1.49
C LEU A 83 3.78 -12.24 1.32
N LEU A 84 2.55 -12.14 0.79
CA LEU A 84 1.72 -13.29 0.44
C LEU A 84 2.34 -14.10 -0.71
N GLU A 85 2.79 -13.44 -1.77
CA GLU A 85 3.45 -14.08 -2.92
C GLU A 85 4.76 -14.78 -2.51
N ALA A 86 5.53 -14.18 -1.60
CA ALA A 86 6.75 -14.75 -1.06
C ALA A 86 6.51 -15.86 -0.01
N GLY A 87 5.26 -16.07 0.42
CA GLY A 87 4.91 -17.06 1.45
C GLY A 87 5.41 -16.72 2.85
N VAL A 88 5.73 -15.44 3.11
CA VAL A 88 6.13 -14.96 4.45
C VAL A 88 4.94 -14.94 5.41
N ILE A 89 3.75 -14.67 4.87
CA ILE A 89 2.47 -14.80 5.57
C ILE A 89 1.46 -15.49 4.65
N THR A 90 0.42 -16.09 5.22
CA THR A 90 -0.71 -16.64 4.45
C THR A 90 -1.94 -15.73 4.51
N THR A 91 -2.89 -15.96 3.59
CA THR A 91 -4.19 -15.28 3.61
C THR A 91 -4.98 -15.60 4.88
N GLU A 92 -4.82 -16.81 5.41
CA GLU A 92 -5.48 -17.27 6.63
C GLU A 92 -4.91 -16.54 7.86
N GLU A 93 -3.58 -16.41 7.94
CA GLU A 93 -2.89 -15.70 9.03
C GLU A 93 -3.26 -14.22 9.04
N LEU A 94 -3.21 -13.57 7.87
CA LEU A 94 -3.60 -12.18 7.71
C LEU A 94 -5.06 -11.98 8.12
N GLY A 95 -5.96 -12.82 7.60
CA GLY A 95 -7.39 -12.74 7.92
C GLY A 95 -7.68 -13.01 9.40
N ALA A 96 -6.96 -13.95 10.03
CA ALA A 96 -7.08 -14.20 11.46
C ALA A 96 -6.65 -12.98 12.28
N LYS A 97 -5.50 -12.38 11.93
CA LYS A 97 -5.00 -11.19 12.64
C LYS A 97 -5.90 -9.98 12.46
N MET A 98 -6.47 -9.77 11.27
CA MET A 98 -7.45 -8.70 11.04
C MET A 98 -8.72 -8.89 11.90
N ARG A 99 -9.21 -10.13 12.06
CA ARG A 99 -10.35 -10.42 12.94
C ARG A 99 -10.04 -10.21 14.40
N GLU A 100 -8.82 -10.51 14.84
CA GLU A 100 -8.35 -10.28 16.21
C GLU A 100 -8.29 -8.78 16.55
N ILE A 101 -7.81 -7.94 15.62
CA ILE A 101 -7.64 -6.50 15.86
C ILE A 101 -8.96 -5.73 15.71
N LYS A 102 -9.91 -6.23 14.89
CA LYS A 102 -11.16 -5.52 14.58
C LYS A 102 -12.00 -5.16 15.83
N PRO A 103 -12.18 -6.03 16.84
CA PRO A 103 -12.83 -5.66 18.11
C PRO A 103 -12.13 -4.51 18.84
N ASP A 104 -10.79 -4.55 18.91
CA ASP A 104 -10.00 -3.52 19.60
C ASP A 104 -10.08 -2.16 18.90
N PHE A 105 -10.25 -2.16 17.57
CA PHE A 105 -10.44 -0.94 16.78
C PHE A 105 -11.76 -0.23 17.14
N PHE A 106 -12.87 -0.96 17.24
CA PHE A 106 -14.16 -0.36 17.60
C PHE A 106 -14.19 0.09 19.07
N ASN A 107 -13.62 -0.70 19.98
CA ASN A 107 -13.52 -0.34 21.39
C ASN A 107 -12.59 0.87 21.63
N GLY A 108 -11.53 1.03 20.84
CA GLY A 108 -10.64 2.19 20.91
C GLY A 108 -11.29 3.50 20.42
N MET A 109 -12.19 3.42 19.43
CA MET A 109 -12.93 4.58 18.93
C MET A 109 -14.04 5.06 19.87
N GLU A 110 -14.65 4.17 20.66
CA GLU A 110 -15.63 4.57 21.69
C GLU A 110 -14.99 5.35 22.83
N ASN A 111 -13.72 5.09 23.16
CA ASN A 111 -12.97 5.76 24.21
C ASN A 111 -12.38 7.12 23.81
N LEU A 112 -12.67 7.60 22.58
CA LEU A 112 -12.24 8.89 22.06
C LEU A 112 -13.41 9.92 21.95
N LYS A 113 -14.50 9.71 22.70
CA LYS A 113 -15.60 10.68 22.84
C LYS A 113 -15.59 11.39 24.18
#